data_AF-A0A5X6ESL8-F1
#
_entry.id   AF-A0A5X6ESL8-F1
#
_cell.length_a   1.000
_cell.length_b   1.000
_cell.length_c   1.000
_cell.angle_alpha   90.00
_cell.angle_beta   90.00
_cell.angle_gamma   90.00
#
_symmetry.space_group_name_H-M   'P 1'
#
loop_
_entity.id
_entity.type
_entity.pdbx_description
1 polymer ?
#
loop_
_entity_poly.entity_id
_entity_poly.type
_entity_poly.pdbx_seq_one_letter_code
_entity_poly.pdbx_strand_id
1 'polypeptide(L)'
;MSCKLIIPPLLLCVLLLSLPSRAEMVVYTDHAHPPSGVTSDTRVVWLDAPEQLQQSLFGTLTSDPKEAERRAQAVLHSARWEKKQTELAQAYRGLLQAWSLRLQKYPAVVSDDRYVVYGTADVVVAEGLFHSHRTREGGR
;
A
#
# COMPACT_ATOMS: atom_id res chain seq x y z
N MET A 1 -4.50 -51.03 -12.45
CA MET A 1 -3.03 -50.86 -12.28
C MET A 1 -2.81 -49.61 -11.45
N SER A 2 -2.73 -49.77 -10.13
CA SER A 2 -2.61 -48.64 -9.19
C SER A 2 -1.14 -48.31 -8.98
N CYS A 3 -0.67 -47.22 -9.58
CA CYS A 3 0.61 -46.63 -9.24
C CYS A 3 0.52 -46.08 -7.82
N LYS A 4 1.06 -46.82 -6.85
CA LYS A 4 1.28 -46.28 -5.49
C LYS A 4 2.37 -45.24 -5.57
N LEU A 5 1.98 -43.97 -5.51
CA LEU A 5 2.89 -42.83 -5.40
C LEU A 5 3.50 -42.84 -3.98
N ILE A 6 4.58 -43.60 -3.79
CA ILE A 6 5.35 -43.59 -2.55
C ILE A 6 6.20 -42.31 -2.59
N ILE A 7 5.63 -41.20 -2.11
CA ILE A 7 6.37 -39.95 -1.91
C ILE A 7 7.39 -40.23 -0.79
N PRO A 8 8.70 -40.20 -1.06
CA PRO A 8 9.70 -40.47 -0.02
C PRO A 8 9.61 -39.41 1.07
N PRO A 9 9.78 -39.77 2.36
CA PRO A 9 9.63 -38.83 3.49
C PRO A 9 10.56 -37.62 3.40
N LEU A 10 11.68 -37.76 2.68
CA LEU A 10 12.61 -36.68 2.37
C LEU A 10 12.01 -35.59 1.46
N LEU A 11 11.10 -35.97 0.54
CA LEU A 11 10.40 -35.03 -0.36
C LEU A 11 9.35 -34.20 0.40
N LEU A 12 8.73 -34.78 1.44
CA LEU A 12 7.78 -34.08 2.30
C LEU A 12 8.48 -33.03 3.18
N CYS A 13 9.69 -33.33 3.68
CA CYS A 13 10.49 -32.36 4.43
C CYS A 13 10.89 -31.14 3.59
N VAL A 14 11.28 -31.33 2.32
CA VAL A 14 11.63 -30.20 1.43
C VAL A 14 10.43 -29.28 1.15
N LEU A 15 9.21 -29.83 1.10
CA LEU A 15 7.98 -29.05 0.90
C LEU A 15 7.60 -28.17 2.11
N LEU A 16 8.07 -28.54 3.31
CA LEU A 16 7.76 -27.86 4.57
C LEU A 16 8.83 -26.83 4.99
N LEU A 17 9.95 -26.72 4.26
CA LEU A 17 10.91 -25.65 4.47
C LEU A 17 10.33 -24.34 3.90
N SER A 18 9.49 -23.67 4.67
CA SER A 18 9.18 -22.26 4.44
C SER A 18 10.47 -21.46 4.66
N LEU A 19 11.10 -21.02 3.57
CA LEU A 19 12.12 -19.97 3.65
C LEU A 19 11.47 -18.76 4.35
N PRO A 20 12.18 -18.06 5.24
CA PRO A 20 11.68 -16.80 5.77
C PRO A 20 11.47 -15.85 4.60
N SER A 21 10.21 -15.62 4.22
CA SER A 21 9.86 -14.60 3.24
C SER A 21 10.20 -13.25 3.86
N ARG A 22 10.87 -12.40 3.10
CA ARG A 22 11.07 -11.00 3.51
C ARG A 22 9.68 -10.41 3.75
N ALA A 23 9.50 -9.81 4.93
CA ALA A 23 8.23 -9.24 5.35
C ALA A 23 7.73 -8.26 4.27
N GLU A 24 6.46 -8.36 3.88
CA GLU A 24 5.88 -7.39 2.95
C GLU A 24 5.92 -6.02 3.64
N MET A 25 6.64 -5.08 3.02
CA MET A 25 6.75 -3.70 3.50
C MET A 25 5.81 -2.81 2.71
N VAL A 26 4.98 -2.06 3.43
CA VAL A 26 4.07 -1.08 2.85
C VAL A 26 4.40 0.30 3.40
N VAL A 27 4.76 1.22 2.52
CA VAL A 27 4.97 2.64 2.87
C VAL A 27 3.68 3.39 2.66
N TYR A 28 3.15 3.99 3.72
CA TYR A 28 2.00 4.88 3.70
C TYR A 28 2.51 6.32 3.80
N THR A 29 2.33 7.09 2.74
CA THR A 29 2.87 8.46 2.66
C THR A 29 2.01 9.36 1.77
N ASP A 30 2.40 10.62 1.59
CA ASP A 30 1.79 11.59 0.67
C ASP A 30 2.85 12.16 -0.29
N HIS A 31 2.41 12.95 -1.28
CA HIS A 31 3.34 13.56 -2.24
C HIS A 31 4.27 14.61 -1.62
N ALA A 32 3.96 15.13 -0.41
CA ALA A 32 4.84 16.03 0.32
C ALA A 32 6.02 15.29 0.99
N HIS A 33 5.88 13.99 1.24
CA HIS A 33 6.89 13.13 1.87
C HIS A 33 7.19 11.92 0.96
N PRO A 34 7.87 12.10 -0.18
CA PRO A 34 8.14 11.01 -1.12
C PRO A 34 8.96 9.90 -0.45
N PRO A 35 8.68 8.62 -0.75
CA PRO A 35 9.38 7.51 -0.14
C PRO A 35 10.80 7.36 -0.69
N SER A 36 11.70 6.86 0.16
CA SER A 36 13.10 6.58 -0.19
C SER A 36 13.47 5.14 0.17
N GLY A 37 14.48 4.60 -0.52
CA GLY A 37 14.93 3.22 -0.28
C GLY A 37 13.93 2.14 -0.73
N VAL A 38 12.95 2.49 -1.56
CA VAL A 38 11.94 1.56 -2.08
C VAL A 38 12.61 0.52 -2.99
N THR A 39 12.36 -0.75 -2.71
CA THR A 39 12.80 -1.90 -3.52
C THR A 39 11.59 -2.55 -4.20
N SER A 40 11.82 -3.53 -5.08
CA SER A 40 10.76 -4.16 -5.89
C SER A 40 9.67 -4.87 -5.09
N ASP A 41 9.95 -5.22 -3.83
CA ASP A 41 9.05 -5.87 -2.89
C ASP A 41 8.35 -4.89 -1.93
N THR A 42 8.70 -3.59 -1.99
CA THR A 42 8.05 -2.55 -1.20
C THR A 42 6.86 -1.99 -1.96
N ARG A 43 5.69 -2.07 -1.33
CA ARG A 43 4.49 -1.41 -1.83
C ARG A 43 4.39 0.01 -1.30
N VAL A 44 4.01 0.97 -2.15
CA VAL A 44 3.77 2.36 -1.74
C VAL A 44 2.28 2.66 -1.86
N VAL A 45 1.71 3.22 -0.79
CA VAL A 45 0.35 3.72 -0.70
C VAL A 45 0.39 5.23 -0.47
N TRP A 46 -0.06 5.97 -1.47
CA TRP A 46 -0.20 7.42 -1.43
C TRP A 46 -1.57 7.78 -0.83
N LEU A 47 -1.57 8.36 0.36
CA LEU A 47 -2.79 8.68 1.13
C LEU A 47 -3.52 9.90 0.58
N ASP A 48 -2.80 10.80 -0.11
CA ASP A 48 -3.34 11.96 -0.81
C ASP A 48 -3.73 11.65 -2.26
N ALA A 49 -3.53 10.43 -2.75
CA ALA A 49 -3.88 10.05 -4.12
C ALA A 49 -5.35 10.31 -4.49
N PRO A 50 -6.36 10.04 -3.61
CA PRO A 50 -7.75 10.37 -3.95
C PRO A 50 -7.92 11.86 -4.26
N GLU A 51 -7.34 12.73 -3.43
CA GLU A 51 -7.43 14.18 -3.60
C GLU A 51 -6.70 14.65 -4.86
N GLN A 52 -5.48 14.15 -5.11
CA GLN A 52 -4.72 14.43 -6.33
C GLN A 52 -5.49 14.02 -7.59
N LEU A 53 -6.13 12.84 -7.58
CA LEU A 53 -6.93 12.37 -8.70
C LEU A 53 -8.18 13.22 -8.90
N GLN A 54 -8.89 13.59 -7.83
CA GLN A 54 -10.07 14.45 -7.92
C GLN A 54 -9.70 15.83 -8.46
N GLN A 55 -8.60 16.43 -7.98
CA GLN A 55 -8.08 17.69 -8.49
C GLN A 55 -7.67 17.58 -9.97
N SER A 56 -7.01 16.49 -10.37
CA SER A 56 -6.68 16.23 -11.78
C SER A 56 -7.93 16.05 -12.66
N LEU A 57 -9.00 15.48 -12.11
CA LEU A 57 -10.23 15.19 -12.84
C LEU A 57 -11.08 16.44 -13.08
N PHE A 58 -11.35 17.18 -12.01
CA PHE A 58 -12.33 18.26 -11.95
C PHE A 58 -11.69 19.66 -11.92
N GLY A 59 -10.39 19.74 -11.64
CA GLY A 59 -9.72 21.00 -11.37
C GLY A 59 -10.35 21.71 -10.18
N THR A 60 -10.23 23.04 -10.18
CA THR A 60 -10.97 23.88 -9.23
C THR A 60 -12.38 24.12 -9.78
N LEU A 61 -13.37 23.52 -9.13
CA LEU A 61 -14.77 23.85 -9.39
C LEU A 61 -15.06 25.26 -8.85
N THR A 62 -15.89 26.01 -9.57
CA THR A 62 -16.28 27.36 -9.16
C THR A 62 -17.27 27.32 -7.99
N SER A 63 -17.40 28.43 -7.27
CA SER A 63 -18.39 28.58 -6.21
C SER A 63 -19.83 28.75 -6.72
N ASP A 64 -20.04 29.01 -8.02
CA ASP A 64 -21.37 28.97 -8.65
C ASP A 64 -21.83 27.51 -8.83
N PRO A 65 -22.89 27.07 -8.12
CA PRO A 65 -23.33 25.68 -8.17
C PRO A 65 -23.73 25.20 -9.57
N LYS A 66 -24.35 26.06 -10.40
CA LYS A 66 -24.81 25.66 -11.74
C LYS A 66 -23.64 25.44 -12.69
N GLU A 67 -22.63 26.28 -12.58
CA GLU A 67 -21.41 26.17 -13.36
C GLU A 67 -20.55 24.98 -12.89
N ALA A 68 -20.45 24.77 -11.57
CA ALA A 68 -19.74 23.63 -10.99
C ALA A 68 -20.36 22.30 -11.43
N GLU A 69 -21.70 22.19 -11.37
CA GLU A 69 -22.43 21.01 -11.84
C GLU A 69 -22.14 20.73 -13.32
N ARG A 70 -22.25 21.76 -14.17
CA ARG A 70 -22.01 21.60 -15.61
C ARG A 70 -20.59 21.10 -15.92
N ARG A 71 -19.59 21.63 -15.21
CA ARG A 71 -18.20 21.18 -15.34
C ARG A 71 -18.01 19.75 -14.86
N ALA A 72 -18.61 19.39 -13.72
CA ALA A 72 -18.55 18.03 -13.20
C ALA A 72 -19.20 17.04 -14.19
N GLN A 73 -20.40 17.34 -14.69
CA GLN A 73 -21.08 16.51 -15.70
C GLN A 73 -20.24 16.33 -16.96
N ALA A 74 -19.61 17.40 -17.46
CA ALA A 74 -18.73 17.30 -18.63
C ALA A 74 -17.55 16.32 -18.42
N VAL A 75 -16.99 16.26 -17.20
CA VAL A 75 -15.95 15.28 -16.84
C VAL A 75 -16.53 13.86 -16.77
N LEU A 76 -17.67 13.69 -16.10
CA LEU A 76 -18.33 12.38 -15.93
C LEU A 76 -18.77 11.75 -17.26
N HIS A 77 -19.17 12.57 -18.24
CA HIS A 77 -19.57 12.11 -19.57
C HIS A 77 -18.40 11.98 -20.57
N SER A 78 -17.17 12.24 -20.14
CA SER A 78 -16.00 12.12 -21.00
C SER A 78 -15.55 10.67 -21.15
N ALA A 79 -14.95 10.31 -22.29
CA ALA A 79 -14.45 8.95 -22.55
C ALA A 79 -13.36 8.49 -21.57
N ARG A 80 -12.65 9.43 -20.91
CA ARG A 80 -11.62 9.13 -19.90
C ARG A 80 -12.17 8.78 -18.52
N TRP A 81 -13.47 8.96 -18.30
CA TRP A 81 -14.10 8.82 -16.98
C TRP A 81 -13.96 7.40 -16.41
N GLU A 82 -14.23 6.36 -17.20
CA GLU A 82 -14.23 4.97 -16.74
C GLU A 82 -12.86 4.54 -16.16
N LYS A 83 -11.78 4.84 -16.88
CA LYS A 83 -10.42 4.58 -16.41
C LYS A 83 -10.14 5.33 -15.11
N LYS A 84 -10.53 6.61 -15.05
CA LYS A 84 -10.28 7.46 -13.88
C LYS A 84 -11.10 7.05 -12.66
N GLN A 85 -12.34 6.58 -12.85
CA GLN A 85 -13.17 6.03 -11.79
C GLN A 85 -12.50 4.80 -11.17
N THR A 86 -11.88 3.95 -11.99
CA THR A 86 -11.14 2.78 -11.51
C THR A 86 -9.89 3.18 -10.73
N GLU A 87 -9.11 4.15 -11.23
CA GLU A 87 -7.95 4.70 -10.51
C GLU A 87 -8.36 5.31 -9.17
N LEU A 88 -9.49 6.05 -9.13
CA LEU A 88 -10.03 6.65 -7.91
C LEU A 88 -10.46 5.58 -6.89
N ALA A 89 -11.16 4.53 -7.35
CA ALA A 89 -11.53 3.40 -6.50
C ALA A 89 -10.30 2.64 -5.95
N GLN A 90 -9.21 2.56 -6.72
CA GLN A 90 -7.94 1.99 -6.25
C GLN A 90 -7.28 2.88 -5.20
N ALA A 91 -7.27 4.21 -5.41
CA ALA A 91 -6.71 5.16 -4.46
C ALA A 91 -7.43 5.09 -3.09
N TYR A 92 -8.77 5.05 -3.09
CA TYR A 92 -9.54 4.90 -1.85
C TYR A 92 -9.28 3.57 -1.13
N ARG A 93 -9.04 2.47 -1.85
CA ARG A 93 -8.66 1.20 -1.23
C ARG A 93 -7.37 1.31 -0.41
N GLY A 94 -6.39 2.08 -0.90
CA GLY A 94 -5.15 2.36 -0.15
C GLY A 94 -5.42 3.11 1.15
N LEU A 95 -6.26 4.13 1.12
CA LEU A 95 -6.67 4.89 2.30
C LEU A 95 -7.44 4.02 3.32
N LEU A 96 -8.37 3.19 2.85
CA LEU A 96 -9.12 2.25 3.69
C LEU A 96 -8.20 1.19 4.33
N GLN A 97 -7.16 0.75 3.63
CA GLN A 97 -6.15 -0.17 4.20
C GLN A 97 -5.37 0.50 5.33
N ALA A 98 -4.92 1.76 5.15
CA ALA A 98 -4.28 2.51 6.23
C ALA A 98 -5.20 2.66 7.45
N TRP A 99 -6.50 2.88 7.20
CA TRP A 99 -7.49 2.99 8.27
C TRP A 99 -7.75 1.66 8.99
N SER A 100 -7.82 0.54 8.28
CA SER A 100 -8.03 -0.78 8.91
C SER A 100 -6.86 -1.17 9.82
N LEU A 101 -5.64 -0.74 9.48
CA LEU A 101 -4.44 -0.83 10.32
C LEU A 101 -4.45 0.14 11.51
N ARG A 102 -5.46 1.01 11.60
CA ARG A 102 -5.56 2.10 12.59
C ARG A 102 -4.32 2.99 12.57
N LEU A 103 -3.77 3.24 11.37
CA LEU A 103 -2.60 4.09 11.20
C LEU A 103 -2.89 5.50 11.73
N GLN A 104 -2.07 5.98 12.66
CA GLN A 104 -2.33 7.25 13.35
C GLN A 104 -1.65 8.46 12.70
N LYS A 105 -0.52 8.23 12.02
CA LYS A 105 0.35 9.28 11.45
C LYS A 105 0.96 8.77 10.15
N TYR A 106 1.30 9.70 9.27
CA TYR A 106 2.11 9.46 8.08
C TYR A 106 3.14 10.60 7.93
N PRO A 107 4.31 10.35 7.31
CA PRO A 107 4.72 9.11 6.67
C PRO A 107 4.93 7.96 7.67
N ALA A 108 4.63 6.74 7.24
CA ALA A 108 4.82 5.53 8.03
C ALA A 108 5.16 4.31 7.16
N VAL A 109 5.98 3.42 7.70
CA VAL A 109 6.30 2.14 7.06
C VAL A 109 5.74 1.02 7.92
N VAL A 110 5.00 0.12 7.30
CA VAL A 110 4.38 -1.04 7.95
C VAL A 110 5.05 -2.31 7.45
N SER A 111 5.34 -3.23 8.38
CA SER A 111 5.87 -4.57 8.10
C SER A 111 4.87 -5.61 8.62
N ASP A 112 4.55 -6.58 7.77
CA ASP A 112 3.64 -7.70 8.07
C ASP A 112 2.25 -7.27 8.58
N ASP A 113 1.73 -6.12 8.14
CA ASP A 113 0.45 -5.54 8.58
C ASP A 113 0.30 -5.39 10.10
N ARG A 114 1.41 -5.39 10.86
CA ARG A 114 1.39 -5.35 12.34
C ARG A 114 2.36 -4.35 12.93
N TYR A 115 3.58 -4.29 12.41
CA TYR A 115 4.62 -3.44 12.96
C TYR A 115 4.68 -2.14 12.17
N VAL A 116 4.67 -1.01 12.87
CA VAL A 116 4.65 0.30 12.23
C VAL A 116 5.80 1.15 12.74
N VAL A 117 6.54 1.75 11.82
CA VAL A 117 7.48 2.83 12.10
C VAL A 117 6.84 4.13 11.62
N TYR A 118 6.60 5.05 12.54
CA TYR A 118 6.06 6.38 12.24
C TYR A 118 7.17 7.39 11.97
N GLY A 119 6.85 8.41 11.17
CA GLY A 119 7.69 9.59 10.95
C GLY A 119 8.78 9.38 9.89
N THR A 120 8.74 8.29 9.14
CA THR A 120 9.67 8.03 8.03
C THR A 120 8.93 7.43 6.85
N ALA A 121 9.30 7.86 5.64
CA ALA A 121 8.97 7.20 4.38
C ALA A 121 10.18 6.44 3.82
N ASP A 122 11.30 6.41 4.56
CA ASP A 122 12.52 5.70 4.21
C ASP A 122 12.44 4.24 4.67
N VAL A 123 12.43 3.34 3.69
CA VAL A 123 12.30 1.91 3.89
C VAL A 123 13.53 1.32 4.57
N VAL A 124 14.73 1.81 4.25
CA VAL A 124 15.99 1.30 4.82
C VAL A 124 16.08 1.66 6.31
N VAL A 125 15.67 2.88 6.65
CA VAL A 125 15.57 3.32 8.06
C VAL A 125 14.56 2.46 8.82
N ALA A 126 13.37 2.25 8.25
CA ALA A 126 12.34 1.43 8.88
C ALA A 126 12.78 -0.04 9.04
N GLU A 127 13.41 -0.63 8.03
CA GLU A 127 13.96 -1.98 8.07
C GLU A 127 15.01 -2.13 9.20
N GLY A 128 15.90 -1.15 9.36
CA GLY A 128 16.85 -1.13 10.48
C GLY A 128 16.18 -1.08 11.86
N LEU A 129 15.09 -0.31 11.99
CA LEU A 129 14.31 -0.23 13.22
C LEU A 129 13.56 -1.53 13.53
N PHE A 130 12.95 -2.16 12.52
CA PHE A 130 12.30 -3.47 12.67
C PHE A 130 13.29 -4.56 13.10
N HIS A 131 14.48 -4.60 12.49
CA HIS A 131 15.53 -5.55 12.88
C HIS A 131 15.99 -5.31 14.33
N SER A 132 16.21 -4.05 14.70
CA SER A 132 16.63 -3.68 16.06
C SER A 132 15.61 -4.08 17.12
N HIS A 133 14.32 -3.94 16.82
CA HIS A 133 13.23 -4.38 17.70
C HIS A 133 13.22 -5.90 17.87
N ARG A 134 13.30 -6.66 16.76
CA ARG A 134 13.26 -8.13 16.77
C ARG A 134 14.39 -8.75 17.59
N THR A 135 15.61 -8.21 17.48
CA THR A 135 16.77 -8.68 18.27
C THR A 135 16.58 -8.50 19.77
N ARG A 136 15.84 -7.46 20.19
CA ARG A 136 15.55 -7.20 21.61
C ARG A 136 14.45 -8.11 22.16
N GLU A 137 13.51 -8.54 21.32
CA GLU A 137 12.43 -9.45 21.72
C GLU A 137 12.86 -10.93 21.71
N GLY A 138 13.72 -11.36 20.78
CA GLY A 138 14.20 -12.75 20.71
C GLY A 138 15.27 -13.13 21.74
N GLY A 139 15.73 -12.17 22.56
CA GLY A 139 16.69 -12.38 23.65
C GLY A 139 16.07 -12.57 25.04
N ARG A 140 14.74 -12.70 25.12
CA ARG A 140 13.99 -13.08 26.34
C ARG A 140 13.35 -14.43 26.15
#